data_AF-A0AAV9LXR6-F1
#
_entry.id   AF-A0AAV9LXR6-F1
#
_cell.length_a   1.000
_cell.length_b   1.000
_cell.length_c   1.000
_cell.angle_alpha   90.00
_cell.angle_beta   90.00
_cell.angle_gamma   90.00
#
_symmetry.space_group_name_H-M   'P 1'
#
loop_
_entity.id
_entity.type
_entity.pdbx_description
1 polymer ?
#
loop_
_entity_poly.entity_id
_entity_poly.type
_entity_poly.pdbx_seq_one_letter_code
_entity_poly.pdbx_strand_id
1 'polypeptide(L)'
;MASSMKSSLIVFFTCSLFLQVTYAVYKTEVKCESLPNGDCAFAISSTGKRCVLEKATRPKDDLISSEYECKTSEVMVENMKEHIETDECIESCGLNRNFFGISSDDLLEPQFVSKLCAPACYQECPNIVDLYFNLAAGEGAYLPDLCNKNKKLQSSGAAEDGVDASAPSPSFF
;
A
#
# COMPACT_ATOMS: atom_id res chain seq x y z
N MET A 1 -43.92 -26.10 9.02
CA MET A 1 -42.71 -25.28 9.31
C MET A 1 -41.40 -25.99 8.95
N ALA A 2 -41.22 -27.28 9.29
CA ALA A 2 -39.98 -28.03 8.99
C ALA A 2 -39.60 -28.17 7.50
N SER A 3 -40.58 -28.24 6.58
CA SER A 3 -40.31 -28.38 5.14
C SER A 3 -39.77 -27.10 4.49
N SER A 4 -40.20 -25.94 4.98
CA SER A 4 -39.77 -24.62 4.47
C SER A 4 -38.33 -24.31 4.90
N MET A 5 -37.94 -24.69 6.12
CA MET A 5 -36.57 -24.54 6.63
C MET A 5 -35.57 -25.41 5.86
N LYS A 6 -35.94 -26.67 5.52
CA LYS A 6 -35.10 -27.57 4.71
C LYS A 6 -34.90 -27.04 3.28
N SER A 7 -35.95 -26.51 2.66
CA SER A 7 -35.87 -25.94 1.31
C SER A 7 -35.00 -24.68 1.27
N SER A 8 -35.09 -23.83 2.28
CA SER A 8 -34.28 -22.60 2.38
C SER A 8 -32.79 -22.92 2.57
N LEU A 9 -32.44 -23.90 3.42
CA LEU A 9 -31.06 -24.35 3.62
C LEU A 9 -30.42 -24.92 2.35
N ILE A 10 -31.18 -25.66 1.54
CA ILE A 10 -30.70 -26.20 0.26
C ILE A 10 -30.37 -25.07 -0.72
N VAL A 11 -31.23 -24.04 -0.80
CA VAL A 11 -31.01 -22.87 -1.69
C VAL A 11 -29.78 -22.06 -1.25
N PHE A 12 -29.60 -21.84 0.05
CA PHE A 12 -28.39 -21.17 0.55
C PHE A 12 -27.13 -21.95 0.22
N PHE A 13 -27.14 -23.28 0.44
CA PHE A 13 -25.98 -24.12 0.19
C PHE A 13 -25.61 -24.18 -1.29
N THR A 14 -26.61 -24.29 -2.19
CA THR A 14 -26.35 -24.27 -3.64
C THR A 14 -25.83 -22.91 -4.08
N CYS A 15 -26.41 -21.80 -3.60
CA CYS A 15 -25.96 -20.45 -3.92
C CYS A 15 -24.52 -20.19 -3.46
N SER A 16 -24.16 -20.61 -2.24
CA SER A 16 -22.78 -20.54 -1.74
C SER A 16 -21.83 -21.36 -2.60
N LEU A 17 -22.22 -22.57 -3.03
CA LEU A 17 -21.41 -23.41 -3.91
C LEU A 17 -21.17 -22.74 -5.28
N PHE A 18 -22.22 -22.15 -5.87
CA PHE A 18 -22.10 -21.43 -7.14
C PHE A 18 -21.16 -20.23 -7.01
N LEU A 19 -21.30 -19.44 -5.94
CA LEU A 19 -20.39 -18.32 -5.68
C LEU A 19 -18.94 -18.81 -5.58
N GLN A 20 -18.66 -19.85 -4.78
CA GLN A 20 -17.30 -20.40 -4.64
C GLN A 20 -16.71 -20.88 -5.98
N VAL A 21 -17.50 -21.57 -6.80
CA VAL A 21 -17.06 -22.04 -8.13
C VAL A 21 -16.77 -20.87 -9.06
N THR A 22 -17.60 -19.82 -9.07
CA THR A 22 -17.35 -18.63 -9.88
C THR A 22 -16.10 -17.86 -9.45
N TYR A 23 -15.86 -17.73 -8.14
CA TYR A 23 -14.63 -17.10 -7.62
C TYR A 23 -13.37 -17.91 -7.96
N ALA A 24 -13.44 -19.24 -7.93
CA ALA A 24 -12.31 -20.09 -8.31
C ALA A 24 -11.99 -20.03 -9.81
N VAL A 25 -13.02 -19.92 -10.66
CA VAL A 25 -12.85 -19.81 -12.13
C VAL A 25 -12.35 -18.42 -12.54
N TYR A 26 -12.74 -17.37 -11.82
CA TYR A 26 -12.33 -16.00 -12.13
C TYR A 26 -10.97 -15.62 -11.52
N LYS A 27 -10.29 -16.52 -10.79
CA LYS A 27 -8.96 -16.23 -10.26
C LYS A 27 -7.96 -16.11 -11.42
N THR A 28 -7.85 -14.91 -11.96
CA THR A 28 -6.88 -14.55 -12.99
C THR A 28 -5.51 -14.54 -12.36
N GLU A 29 -4.65 -15.42 -12.86
CA GLU A 29 -3.23 -15.41 -12.54
C GLU A 29 -2.67 -13.99 -12.74
N VAL A 30 -2.13 -13.38 -11.69
CA VAL A 30 -1.56 -12.03 -11.80
C VAL A 30 -0.25 -12.11 -12.58
N LYS A 31 -0.24 -11.60 -13.81
CA LYS A 31 0.95 -11.40 -14.64
C LYS A 31 1.22 -9.91 -14.76
N CYS A 32 2.39 -9.46 -14.35
CA CYS A 32 2.72 -8.03 -14.33
C CYS A 32 2.53 -7.39 -15.72
N GLU A 33 2.92 -8.10 -16.77
CA GLU A 33 2.84 -7.64 -18.17
C GLU A 33 1.41 -7.51 -18.69
N SER A 34 0.43 -8.06 -17.96
CA SER A 34 -1.00 -7.95 -18.27
C SER A 34 -1.73 -6.93 -17.40
N LEU A 35 -1.04 -6.33 -16.42
CA LEU A 35 -1.63 -5.31 -15.56
C LEU A 35 -1.65 -3.95 -16.28
N PRO A 36 -2.72 -3.17 -16.11
CA PRO A 36 -2.70 -1.76 -16.50
C PRO A 36 -1.66 -1.01 -15.66
N ASN A 37 -1.12 0.08 -16.18
CA ASN A 37 -0.07 0.85 -15.49
C ASN A 37 -0.51 1.32 -14.10
N GLY A 38 -1.81 1.64 -13.93
CA GLY A 38 -2.38 1.97 -12.63
C GLY A 38 -2.30 0.82 -11.62
N ASP A 39 -2.31 -0.44 -12.03
CA ASP A 39 -2.26 -1.59 -11.11
C ASP A 39 -0.86 -2.19 -10.97
N CYS A 40 0.14 -1.61 -11.62
CA CYS A 40 1.49 -2.16 -11.63
C CYS A 40 2.25 -1.92 -10.32
N ALA A 41 2.17 -0.70 -9.79
CA ALA A 41 2.92 -0.32 -8.60
C ALA A 41 2.46 -1.16 -7.40
N PHE A 42 3.43 -1.71 -6.64
CA PHE A 42 3.16 -2.54 -5.47
C PHE A 42 2.31 -3.79 -5.76
N ALA A 43 2.29 -4.30 -7.00
CA ALA A 43 1.69 -5.59 -7.31
C ALA A 43 2.70 -6.74 -7.16
N ILE A 44 2.18 -7.95 -6.92
CA ILE A 44 2.93 -9.20 -6.86
C ILE A 44 2.28 -10.21 -7.81
N SER A 45 3.09 -10.73 -8.73
CA SER A 45 2.66 -11.76 -9.67
C SER A 45 2.32 -13.09 -8.99
N SER A 46 1.71 -13.99 -9.75
CA SER A 46 1.48 -15.39 -9.36
C SER A 46 2.76 -16.15 -9.00
N THR A 47 3.89 -15.76 -9.56
CA THR A 47 5.20 -16.35 -9.27
C THR A 47 5.78 -15.86 -7.93
N GLY A 48 5.14 -14.88 -7.28
CA GLY A 48 5.63 -14.26 -6.05
C GLY A 48 6.66 -13.16 -6.29
N LYS A 49 6.85 -12.72 -7.54
CA LYS A 49 7.76 -11.62 -7.89
C LYS A 49 7.02 -10.28 -7.91
N ARG A 50 7.65 -9.22 -7.42
CA ARG A 50 7.11 -7.85 -7.47
C ARG A 50 7.03 -7.34 -8.91
N CYS A 51 5.99 -6.57 -9.22
CA CYS A 51 5.86 -5.86 -10.49
C CYS A 51 6.55 -4.48 -10.42
N VAL A 52 7.09 -4.01 -11.54
CA VAL A 52 7.77 -2.73 -11.68
C VAL A 52 7.34 -2.03 -12.95
N LEU A 53 7.10 -0.72 -12.87
CA LEU A 53 6.76 0.11 -14.01
C LEU A 53 8.05 0.64 -14.64
N GLU A 54 8.31 0.27 -15.89
CA GLU A 54 9.49 0.67 -16.65
C GLU A 54 9.10 1.56 -17.85
N LYS A 55 10.03 2.37 -18.33
CA LYS A 55 9.84 3.12 -19.58
C LYS A 55 9.99 2.16 -20.77
N ALA A 56 9.03 2.13 -21.69
CA ALA A 56 9.14 1.30 -22.89
C ALA A 56 10.34 1.75 -23.73
N THR A 57 11.21 0.81 -24.09
CA THR A 57 12.39 1.01 -24.93
C THR A 57 12.09 0.85 -26.41
N ARG A 58 10.84 1.08 -26.83
CA ARG A 58 10.47 1.02 -28.25
C ARG A 58 11.02 2.26 -28.97
N PRO A 59 11.82 2.11 -30.04
CA PRO A 59 12.05 3.23 -30.94
C PRO A 59 10.74 3.49 -31.68
N LYS A 60 10.09 4.62 -31.41
CA LYS A 60 8.96 5.08 -32.23
C LYS A 60 9.39 6.34 -32.98
N ASP A 61 9.43 6.20 -34.31
CA ASP A 61 9.20 7.30 -35.23
C ASP A 61 7.95 8.05 -34.78
N ASP A 62 8.12 9.35 -34.63
CA ASP A 62 7.12 10.39 -34.42
C ASP A 62 6.07 10.24 -33.28
N LEU A 63 6.08 11.29 -32.46
CA LEU A 63 5.12 11.67 -31.42
C LEU A 63 5.27 10.98 -30.05
N ILE A 64 5.84 11.79 -29.17
CA ILE A 64 6.12 11.58 -27.75
C ILE A 64 4.85 11.10 -27.03
N SER A 65 4.77 9.79 -26.79
CA SER A 65 4.18 9.26 -25.57
C SER A 65 5.20 8.27 -25.01
N SER A 66 5.77 8.59 -23.84
CA SER A 66 6.55 7.61 -23.08
C SER A 66 5.57 6.56 -22.56
N GLU A 67 5.27 5.55 -23.38
CA GLU A 67 4.47 4.41 -22.96
C GLU A 67 5.27 3.71 -21.84
N TYR A 68 4.73 3.70 -20.63
CA TYR A 68 5.28 2.87 -19.56
C TYR A 68 4.75 1.45 -19.72
N GLU A 69 5.58 0.46 -19.40
CA GLU A 69 5.25 -0.96 -19.42
C GLU A 69 5.43 -1.55 -18.02
N CYS A 70 4.44 -2.30 -17.55
CA CYS A 70 4.57 -3.07 -16.33
C CYS A 70 5.32 -4.38 -16.59
N LYS A 71 6.32 -4.68 -15.78
CA LYS A 71 7.14 -5.90 -15.91
C LYS A 71 7.32 -6.61 -14.58
N THR A 72 7.62 -7.90 -14.66
CA THR A 72 8.00 -8.69 -13.49
C THR A 72 9.46 -8.40 -13.11
N SER A 73 9.70 -7.95 -11.88
CA SER A 73 11.05 -7.76 -11.34
C SER A 73 11.67 -9.08 -10.89
N GLU A 74 12.96 -9.07 -10.54
CA GLU A 74 13.63 -10.24 -9.94
C GLU A 74 13.41 -10.37 -8.43
N VAL A 75 12.77 -9.38 -7.80
CA VAL A 75 12.56 -9.34 -6.35
C VAL A 75 11.41 -10.28 -5.97
N MET A 76 11.76 -11.36 -5.27
CA MET A 76 10.82 -12.33 -4.72
C MET A 76 10.21 -11.83 -3.40
N VAL A 77 8.92 -12.10 -3.20
CA VAL A 77 8.21 -11.94 -1.94
C VAL A 77 7.88 -13.33 -1.42
N GLU A 78 8.32 -13.64 -0.19
CA GLU A 78 8.27 -15.01 0.32
C GLU A 78 6.83 -15.47 0.60
N ASN A 79 6.03 -14.63 1.26
CA ASN A 79 4.76 -15.04 1.86
C ASN A 79 3.52 -14.44 1.18
N MET A 80 3.69 -13.83 0.00
CA MET A 80 2.60 -13.15 -0.70
C MET A 80 2.70 -13.37 -2.21
N LYS A 81 1.56 -13.67 -2.84
CA LYS A 81 1.43 -13.93 -4.28
C LYS A 81 0.09 -13.41 -4.75
N GLU A 82 0.00 -13.01 -6.02
CA GLU A 82 -1.25 -12.54 -6.64
C GLU A 82 -1.91 -11.41 -5.85
N HIS A 83 -1.09 -10.47 -5.36
CA HIS A 83 -1.53 -9.38 -4.50
C HIS A 83 -1.40 -8.05 -5.23
N ILE A 84 -2.43 -7.22 -5.13
CA ILE A 84 -2.44 -5.85 -5.67
C ILE A 84 -2.97 -4.96 -4.55
N GLU A 85 -2.20 -3.95 -4.16
CA GLU A 85 -2.65 -3.01 -3.13
C GLU A 85 -3.77 -2.11 -3.64
N THR A 86 -4.70 -1.76 -2.75
CA THR A 86 -5.80 -0.85 -3.06
C THR A 86 -5.33 0.60 -3.08
N ASP A 87 -6.09 1.49 -3.72
CA ASP A 87 -5.82 2.94 -3.66
C ASP A 87 -5.79 3.46 -2.23
N GLU A 88 -6.78 3.07 -1.42
CA GLU A 88 -6.89 3.44 -0.02
C GLU A 88 -5.64 3.05 0.77
N CYS A 89 -5.12 1.84 0.51
CA CYS A 89 -3.90 1.38 1.15
C CYS A 89 -2.67 2.21 0.74
N ILE A 90 -2.48 2.42 -0.57
CA ILE A 90 -1.37 3.21 -1.12
C ILE A 90 -1.40 4.64 -0.56
N GLU A 91 -2.56 5.28 -0.55
CA GLU A 91 -2.74 6.64 -0.03
C GLU A 91 -2.51 6.74 1.48
N SER A 92 -2.95 5.73 2.25
CA SER A 92 -2.73 5.66 3.70
C SER A 92 -1.24 5.58 4.05
N CYS A 93 -0.44 4.96 3.19
CA CYS A 93 1.02 4.92 3.30
C CYS A 93 1.72 6.18 2.78
N GLY A 94 0.99 7.15 2.22
CA GLY A 94 1.56 8.36 1.64
C GLY A 94 2.18 8.18 0.26
N LEU A 95 1.83 7.10 -0.43
CA LEU A 95 2.34 6.74 -1.74
C LEU A 95 1.30 7.08 -2.83
N ASN A 96 1.69 6.89 -4.09
CA ASN A 96 0.77 6.99 -5.21
C ASN A 96 1.08 5.90 -6.26
N ARG A 97 0.11 5.65 -7.14
CA ARG A 97 0.19 4.64 -8.21
C ARG A 97 1.19 4.98 -9.32
N ASN A 98 1.53 6.25 -9.46
CA ASN A 98 2.46 6.77 -10.45
C ASN A 98 3.91 6.75 -9.93
N PHE A 99 4.23 5.77 -9.07
CA PHE A 99 5.56 5.65 -8.49
C PHE A 99 6.53 5.06 -9.52
N PHE A 100 7.50 5.86 -9.93
CA PHE A 100 8.56 5.45 -10.85
C PHE A 100 9.82 5.12 -10.06
N GLY A 101 10.06 3.84 -9.85
CA GLY A 101 11.17 3.38 -9.03
C GLY A 101 10.89 3.55 -7.54
N ILE A 102 11.30 2.57 -6.75
CA ILE A 102 11.17 2.61 -5.29
C ILE A 102 12.54 3.03 -4.75
N SER A 103 12.60 4.08 -3.94
CA SER A 103 13.85 4.53 -3.31
C SER A 103 13.81 4.26 -1.80
N SER A 104 14.96 3.86 -1.25
CA SER A 104 15.16 3.81 0.19
C SER A 104 15.26 5.21 0.81
N ASP A 105 15.54 6.25 0.02
CA ASP A 105 15.64 7.64 0.48
C ASP A 105 14.35 8.16 1.11
N ASP A 106 13.19 7.64 0.70
CA ASP A 106 11.89 8.01 1.29
C ASP A 106 11.89 7.79 2.82
N LEU A 107 12.64 6.80 3.31
CA LEU A 107 12.77 6.49 4.74
C LEU A 107 13.51 7.57 5.54
N LEU A 108 14.16 8.51 4.86
CA LEU A 108 14.79 9.68 5.49
C LEU A 108 13.79 10.82 5.68
N GLU A 109 12.64 10.80 5.00
CA GLU A 109 11.62 11.83 5.09
C GLU A 109 10.67 11.59 6.29
N PRO A 110 10.65 12.48 7.31
CA PRO A 110 9.83 12.28 8.51
C PRO A 110 8.33 12.18 8.21
N GLN A 111 7.85 12.94 7.21
CA GLN A 111 6.45 12.92 6.77
C GLN A 111 6.04 11.57 6.16
N PHE A 112 6.93 10.94 5.39
CA PHE A 112 6.69 9.64 4.79
C PHE A 112 6.70 8.55 5.87
N VAL A 113 7.75 8.53 6.71
CA VAL A 113 7.85 7.60 7.84
C VAL A 113 6.64 7.72 8.76
N SER A 114 6.12 8.94 8.97
CA SER A 114 4.89 9.13 9.74
C SER A 114 3.68 8.44 9.14
N LYS A 115 3.48 8.51 7.82
CA LYS A 115 2.36 7.83 7.14
C LYS A 115 2.58 6.33 7.07
N LEU A 116 3.78 5.88 6.71
CA LEU A 116 4.17 4.47 6.66
C LEU A 116 3.96 3.77 8.02
N CYS A 117 4.29 4.45 9.11
CA CYS A 117 4.16 3.92 10.48
C CYS A 117 2.78 4.17 11.11
N ALA A 118 1.87 4.86 10.42
CA ALA A 118 0.50 5.05 10.91
C ALA A 118 -0.26 3.71 10.85
N PRO A 119 -1.17 3.41 11.78
CA PRO A 119 -1.90 2.14 11.81
C PRO A 119 -2.60 1.80 10.48
N ALA A 120 -3.18 2.80 9.81
CA ALA A 120 -3.86 2.65 8.53
C ALA A 120 -2.95 2.12 7.40
N CYS A 121 -1.64 2.36 7.46
CA CYS A 121 -0.69 1.74 6.55
C CYS A 121 -0.06 0.49 7.18
N TYR A 122 0.51 0.63 8.37
CA TYR A 122 1.33 -0.40 8.99
C TYR A 122 0.60 -1.73 9.23
N GLN A 123 -0.72 -1.69 9.41
CA GLN A 123 -1.53 -2.87 9.70
C GLN A 123 -2.35 -3.35 8.50
N GLU A 124 -2.74 -2.45 7.60
CA GLU A 124 -3.67 -2.75 6.51
C GLU A 124 -2.97 -2.91 5.14
N CYS A 125 -1.69 -2.54 5.03
CA CYS A 125 -0.90 -2.55 3.80
C CYS A 125 0.32 -3.48 3.86
N PRO A 126 0.11 -4.80 3.99
CA PRO A 126 1.18 -5.73 4.27
C PRO A 126 2.26 -5.77 3.17
N ASN A 127 1.92 -5.52 1.90
CA ASN A 127 2.92 -5.55 0.83
C ASN A 127 3.83 -4.30 0.86
N ILE A 128 3.24 -3.13 1.08
CA ILE A 128 4.01 -1.87 1.21
C ILE A 128 4.91 -1.93 2.44
N VAL A 129 4.39 -2.41 3.56
CA VAL A 129 5.17 -2.54 4.80
C VAL A 129 6.30 -3.54 4.63
N ASP A 130 6.06 -4.71 4.02
CA ASP A 130 7.12 -5.69 3.70
C ASP A 130 8.20 -5.09 2.81
N LEU A 131 7.80 -4.34 1.78
CA LEU A 131 8.74 -3.68 0.86
C LEU A 131 9.67 -2.72 1.61
N TYR A 132 9.11 -1.78 2.38
CA TYR A 132 9.93 -0.80 3.10
C TYR A 132 10.67 -1.39 4.29
N PHE A 133 10.18 -2.48 4.87
CA PHE A 133 10.92 -3.24 5.86
C PHE A 133 12.20 -3.84 5.25
N ASN A 134 12.08 -4.47 4.07
CA ASN A 134 13.21 -5.06 3.37
C ASN A 134 14.18 -4.00 2.82
N LEU A 135 13.68 -2.85 2.35
CA LEU A 135 14.52 -1.72 1.95
C LEU A 135 15.30 -1.15 3.13
N ALA A 136 14.63 -0.92 4.26
CA ALA A 136 15.30 -0.46 5.49
C ALA A 136 16.41 -1.44 5.88
N ALA A 137 16.12 -2.75 5.87
CA ALA A 137 17.11 -3.78 6.17
C ALA A 137 18.30 -3.77 5.20
N GLY A 138 18.04 -3.55 3.90
CA GLY A 138 19.07 -3.37 2.88
C GLY A 138 20.00 -2.19 3.14
N GLU A 139 19.48 -1.11 3.73
CA GLU A 139 20.26 0.07 4.17
C GLU A 139 20.86 -0.08 5.58
N GLY A 140 20.72 -1.25 6.22
CA GLY A 140 21.21 -1.49 7.58
C GLY A 140 20.36 -0.85 8.70
N ALA A 141 19.12 -0.46 8.38
CA ALA A 141 18.14 0.06 9.33
C ALA A 141 17.07 -0.99 9.68
N TYR A 142 16.31 -0.72 10.75
CA TYR A 142 15.17 -1.55 11.14
C TYR A 142 13.90 -0.68 11.17
N LEU A 143 12.93 -1.00 10.32
CA LEU A 143 11.73 -0.17 10.14
C LEU A 143 10.97 0.06 11.47
N PRO A 144 10.76 -0.94 12.35
CA PRO A 144 10.13 -0.69 13.65
C PRO A 144 10.86 0.32 14.53
N ASP A 145 12.20 0.38 14.47
CA ASP A 145 12.97 1.39 15.20
C ASP A 145 12.76 2.79 14.63
N LEU A 146 12.65 2.92 13.30
CA LEU A 146 12.29 4.18 12.65
C LEU A 146 10.90 4.64 13.10
N CYS A 147 9.91 3.74 13.10
CA CYS A 147 8.56 4.04 13.57
C CYS A 147 8.53 4.47 15.05
N ASN A 148 9.27 3.79 15.92
CA ASN A 148 9.36 4.13 17.33
C ASN A 148 10.01 5.51 17.56
N LYS A 149 11.06 5.84 16.81
CA LYS A 149 11.72 7.16 16.85
C LYS A 149 10.77 8.26 16.39
N ASN A 150 10.08 8.05 15.28
CA ASN A 150 9.11 9.01 14.75
C ASN A 150 7.96 9.28 15.75
N LYS A 151 7.41 8.23 16.39
CA LYS A 151 6.37 8.37 17.42
C LYS A 151 6.84 9.23 18.61
N LYS A 152 8.09 9.05 19.06
CA LYS A 152 8.66 9.86 20.14
C LYS A 152 8.78 11.33 19.72
N LEU A 153 9.26 11.61 18.50
CA LEU A 153 9.40 12.96 17.98
C LEU A 153 8.05 13.69 17.93
N GLN A 154 6.99 13.03 17.46
CA GLN A 154 5.64 13.59 17.43
C GLN A 154 5.09 13.83 18.84
N SER A 155 5.35 12.91 19.77
CA SER A 155 4.93 13.08 21.17
C SER A 155 5.67 14.21 21.89
N SER A 156 6.91 14.52 21.52
CA SER A 156 7.68 15.62 22.10
C SER A 156 7.36 16.99 21.47
N GLY A 157 6.85 17.03 20.24
CA GLY A 157 6.43 18.26 19.57
C GLY A 157 5.05 18.78 19.98
N ALA A 158 4.24 17.97 20.68
CA ALA A 158 2.90 18.34 21.15
C ALA A 158 2.89 19.05 22.53
N ALA A 159 4.06 19.46 23.03
CA ALA A 159 4.21 20.06 24.35
C ALA A 159 4.78 21.49 24.30
N GLU A 160 4.35 22.32 23.35
CA GLU A 160 4.51 23.79 23.42
C GLU A 160 3.28 24.48 22.82
N ASP A 161 2.12 24.32 23.45
CA ASP A 161 1.03 25.30 23.32
C ASP A 161 0.28 25.38 24.65
N GLY A 162 0.74 26.28 25.51
CA GLY A 162 0.24 26.34 26.88
C GLY A 162 0.91 27.42 27.71
N VAL A 163 0.21 28.56 27.78
CA VAL A 163 0.33 29.65 28.76
C VAL A 163 1.32 30.76 28.37
N ASP A 164 0.80 31.78 27.67
CA ASP A 164 1.15 33.15 28.05
C ASP A 164 -0.09 33.90 28.54
N ALA A 165 0.16 34.65 29.59
CA ALA A 165 -0.76 35.08 30.61
C ALA A 165 -1.66 36.23 30.19
N SER A 166 -2.77 36.35 30.92
CA SER A 166 -3.65 37.51 30.92
C SER A 166 -2.88 38.82 31.13
N ALA A 167 -2.96 39.74 30.17
CA ALA A 167 -2.64 41.14 30.39
C ALA A 167 -3.91 41.88 30.87
N PRO A 168 -3.85 42.69 31.95
CA PRO A 168 -5.00 43.46 32.40
C PRO A 168 -5.22 44.67 31.49
N SER A 169 -6.48 44.92 31.16
CA SER A 169 -6.94 46.15 30.52
C SER A 169 -6.82 47.33 31.50
N PRO A 170 -6.29 48.49 31.13
CA PRO A 170 -6.51 49.71 31.89
C PRO A 170 -7.74 50.44 31.36
N SER A 171 -8.70 50.67 32.25
CA SER A 171 -9.85 51.55 32.05
C SER A 171 -9.46 53.01 32.36
N PHE A 172 -9.75 53.88 31.39
CA PHE A 172 -9.97 55.33 31.40
C PHE A 172 -9.75 56.18 32.68
N PHE A 173 -8.99 57.28 32.55
CA PHE A 173 -9.44 58.68 32.59
C PHE A 173 -8.42 59.61 31.92
#